data_AF-S7Q570-F1
#
_entry.id   AF-S7Q570-F1
#
_cell.length_a   1.000
_cell.length_b   1.000
_cell.length_c   1.000
_cell.angle_alpha   90.00
_cell.angle_beta   90.00
_cell.angle_gamma   90.00
#
_symmetry.space_group_name_H-M   'P 1'
#
loop_
_entity.id
_entity.type
_entity.pdbx_description
1 polymer ?
#
loop_
_entity_poly.entity_id
_entity_poly.type
_entity_poly.pdbx_seq_one_letter_code
_entity_poly.pdbx_strand_id
1 'polypeptide(L)' 'VHVTLDKAKGRTCITIAHRLPTIQDSNIIGVMSQGTVIEKGTHKGAFCKLVP' A
#
# COMPACT_ATOMS: atom_id res chain seq x y z
N VAL A 1 3.19 -11.80 4.83
CA VAL A 1 2.98 -11.07 3.56
C VAL A 1 4.20 -11.07 2.65
N HIS A 2 5.42 -10.89 3.19
CA HIS A 2 6.64 -10.79 2.38
C HIS A 2 6.93 -12.02 1.49
N VAL A 3 6.83 -13.25 2.02
CA VAL A 3 7.24 -14.48 1.30
C VAL A 3 6.41 -14.82 0.04
N THR A 4 5.19 -14.31 -0.08
CA THR A 4 4.30 -14.60 -1.22
C THR A 4 4.39 -13.53 -2.32
N LEU A 5 4.75 -12.29 -1.97
CA LEU A 5 4.89 -11.18 -2.91
C LEU A 5 6.13 -11.33 -3.79
N ASP A 6 7.26 -11.78 -3.23
CA ASP A 6 8.49 -12.03 -3.98
C ASP A 6 8.34 -13.08 -5.09
N LYS A 7 7.39 -14.02 -4.92
CA LYS A 7 7.05 -15.04 -5.93
C LYS A 7 6.04 -14.56 -6.97
N ALA A 8 5.41 -13.40 -6.76
CA ALA A 8 4.40 -12.82 -7.64
C ALA A 8 4.98 -11.80 -8.65
N LYS A 9 6.31 -11.82 -8.89
CA LYS A 9 6.97 -10.97 -9.90
C LYS A 9 6.29 -11.17 -11.27
N GLY A 10 5.80 -10.07 -11.85
CA GLY A 10 5.08 -10.07 -13.14
C GLY A 10 3.56 -10.25 -13.05
N ARG A 11 2.96 -10.24 -11.85
CA ARG A 11 1.51 -10.27 -11.64
C ARG A 11 1.04 -9.04 -10.88
N THR A 12 -0.16 -8.56 -11.18
CA THR A 12 -0.81 -7.51 -10.38
C THR A 12 -1.14 -8.07 -9.01
N CYS A 13 -0.54 -7.51 -7.96
CA CYS A 13 -0.80 -7.92 -6.58
C CYS A 13 -1.47 -6.78 -5.81
N ILE A 14 -2.60 -7.08 -5.18
CA ILE A 14 -3.36 -6.14 -4.36
C ILE A 14 -3.24 -6.62 -2.92
N THR A 15 -2.66 -5.80 -2.05
CA THR A 15 -2.50 -6.10 -0.63
C THR A 15 -3.27 -5.09 0.20
N ILE A 16 -4.19 -5.56 1.04
CA ILE A 16 -4.90 -4.74 2.03
C ILE A 16 -4.16 -4.88 3.35
N ALA A 17 -3.68 -3.77 3.91
CA ALA A 17 -3.00 -3.79 5.20
C ALA A 17 -3.27 -2.50 5.98
N HIS A 18 -3.37 -2.66 7.30
CA HIS A 18 -3.51 -1.57 8.26
C HIS A 18 -2.16 -1.13 8.85
N ARG A 19 -1.08 -1.84 8.51
CA ARG A 19 0.27 -1.59 9.05
C ARG A 19 1.16 -1.03 7.95
N LEU A 20 1.77 0.13 8.22
CA LEU A 20 2.75 0.79 7.34
C LEU A 20 3.83 -0.14 6.77
N PRO A 21 4.49 -1.00 7.58
CA PRO A 21 5.55 -1.88 7.09
C PRO A 21 5.12 -2.85 6.00
N THR A 22 3.82 -3.15 5.90
CA THR A 22 3.29 -4.09 4.90
C THR A 22 3.12 -3.44 3.53
N ILE A 23 2.87 -2.14 3.49
CA ILE A 23 2.63 -1.37 2.25
C ILE A 23 3.88 -0.63 1.77
N GLN A 24 4.94 -0.60 2.59
CA GLN A 24 6.19 0.11 2.31
C GLN A 24 6.87 -0.32 1.01
N ASP A 25 6.77 -1.60 0.64
CA ASP A 25 7.35 -2.16 -0.59
C ASP A 25 6.42 -2.05 -1.81
N SER A 26 5.24 -1.45 -1.67
CA SER A 26 4.26 -1.33 -2.76
C SER A 26 4.59 -0.19 -3.72
N ASN A 27 4.41 -0.44 -5.03
CA ASN A 27 4.62 0.58 -6.06
C ASN A 27 3.59 1.72 -6.01
N ILE A 28 2.34 1.39 -5.65
CA ILE A 28 1.24 2.34 -5.52
C ILE A 28 0.48 1.98 -4.24
N ILE A 29 0.17 2.98 -3.44
CA ILE A 29 -0.58 2.87 -2.19
C ILE A 29 -1.82 3.75 -2.34
N GLY A 30 -3.00 3.15 -2.18
CA GLY A 30 -4.28 3.85 -2.12
C GLY A 30 -4.87 3.72 -0.73
N VAL A 31 -5.20 4.85 -0.10
CA VAL A 31 -5.84 4.87 1.21
C VAL A 31 -7.34 5.03 1.01
N MET A 32 -8.12 4.14 1.63
CA MET A 32 -9.57 4.20 1.61
C MET A 32 -10.12 4.43 3.01
N SER A 33 -11.11 5.31 3.11
CA SER A 33 -11.88 5.54 4.33
C SER A 33 -13.36 5.66 3.98
N GLN A 34 -14.22 5.02 4.77
CA GLN A 34 -15.68 5.04 4.58
C GLN A 34 -16.14 4.73 3.14
N GLY A 35 -15.47 3.77 2.48
CA GLY A 35 -15.80 3.39 1.09
C GLY A 35 -15.34 4.39 0.02
N THR A 36 -14.66 5.47 0.38
CA THR A 36 -14.11 6.47 -0.54
C THR A 36 -12.58 6.42 -0.54
N VAL A 37 -11.96 6.58 -1.72
CA VAL A 37 -10.50 6.71 -1.83
C VAL A 37 -10.11 8.12 -1.43
N ILE A 38 -9.38 8.24 -0.32
CA ILE A 38 -8.97 9.54 0.24
C ILE A 38 -7.59 9.98 -0.28
N GLU A 39 -6.71 9.05 -0.63
CA GLU A 39 -5.37 9.36 -1.14
C GLU A 39 -4.83 8.25 -2.05
N LYS A 40 -3.99 8.61 -3.02
CA LYS A 40 -3.20 7.69 -3.85
C LYS A 40 -1.78 8.22 -4.01
N GLY A 41 -0.77 7.44 -3.64
CA GLY A 41 0.62 7.87 -3.68
C GLY A 41 1.62 6.72 -3.53
N THR A 42 2.89 7.07 -3.29
CA THR A 42 3.96 6.10 -2.98
C THR A 42 4.42 6.26 -1.54
N HIS A 43 5.04 5.23 -0.96
CA HIS A 43 5.54 5.26 0.42
C HIS A 43 6.56 6.39 0.66
N LYS A 44 7.28 6.84 -0.37
CA LYS A 44 8.36 7.83 -0.25
C LYS A 44 7.86 9.28 -0.11
N GLY A 45 6.54 9.54 -0.20
CA GLY A 45 5.96 10.88 -0.11
C GLY A 45 5.34 11.22 1.26
N ALA A 46 4.96 12.49 1.43
CA ALA A 46 4.25 13.00 2.61
C ALA A 46 2.94 12.27 2.96
N PHE A 47 2.40 11.47 2.02
CA PHE A 47 1.26 10.56 2.16
C PHE A 47 1.31 9.71 3.44
N CYS A 48 2.49 9.19 3.78
CA CYS A 48 2.63 8.27 4.91
C CYS A 48 2.42 8.97 6.27
N LYS A 49 2.47 10.31 6.33
CA LYS A 49 2.21 11.11 7.55
C LYS A 49 0.76 11.59 7.67
N LEU A 50 -0.03 11.47 6.62
CA LEU A 50 -1.41 11.99 6.56
C LEU A 50 -2.46 10.94 6.95
N VAL A 51 -2.06 9.66 7.05
CA VAL A 51 -2.91 8.59 7.58
C VAL A 51 -2.65 8.48 9.09
N PRO A 52 -3.63 8.80 9.96
CA PRO A 52 -3.50 8.69 11.41
C PRO A 52 -3.39 7.25 11.91
#